data_AF-A0A6C0CBJ4-F1
#
_entry.id   AF-A0A6C0CBJ4-F1
#
_cell.length_a   1.000
_cell.length_b   1.000
_cell.length_c   1.000
_cell.angle_alpha   90.00
_cell.angle_beta   90.00
_cell.angle_gamma   90.00
#
_symmetry.space_group_name_H-M   'P 1'
#
loop_
_entity.id
_entity.type
_entity.pdbx_description
1 polymer ?
#
loop_
_entity_poly.entity_id
_entity_poly.type
_entity_poly.pdbx_seq_one_letter_code
_entity_poly.pdbx_strand_id
1 'polypeptide(L)'
;MSVKNSYRLINPYVEGSIDTIVSAKNARSAGKHLYNAVSKYFTNHVEDFNFAIQNIKSKDITHFKINEKRDGTNTNTVDYNMIQLPDEVLSAKLNEKLMDKVDELEKQTGGKGHFDDDSSISDSSSSDDYLRRRDNIYVHPITRFTYFNLPYLYNTTTKFIGLNANDYKSLFMPVFSWPISPVVEIRMDLYKS
;
A
#
# COMPACT_ATOMS: atom_id res chain seq x y z
N MET A 1 12.16 27.75 3.18
CA MET A 1 10.93 26.96 2.97
C MET A 1 11.32 25.48 3.01
N SER A 2 10.65 24.64 3.81
CA SER A 2 10.96 23.20 3.86
C SER A 2 10.39 22.53 2.61
N VAL A 3 11.26 21.88 1.82
CA VAL A 3 10.87 21.15 0.61
C VAL A 3 9.89 20.05 1.01
N LYS A 4 8.66 20.11 0.47
CA LYS A 4 7.67 19.05 0.64
C LYS A 4 7.83 18.07 -0.52
N ASN A 5 8.00 16.79 -0.20
CA ASN A 5 7.97 15.69 -1.15
C ASN A 5 6.59 15.02 -1.12
N SER A 6 6.18 14.41 -2.22
CA SER A 6 4.96 13.63 -2.27
C SER A 6 5.29 12.14 -2.17
N TYR A 7 4.59 11.45 -1.30
CA TYR A 7 4.79 10.03 -1.00
C TYR A 7 3.50 9.27 -1.22
N ARG A 8 3.63 8.03 -1.70
CA ARG A 8 2.53 7.14 -1.99
C ARG A 8 2.65 5.85 -1.21
N LEU A 9 1.56 5.35 -0.65
CA LEU A 9 1.47 4.01 -0.09
C LEU A 9 1.44 2.97 -1.24
N ILE A 10 2.41 2.07 -1.25
CA ILE A 10 2.54 1.04 -2.31
C ILE A 10 2.33 -0.39 -1.79
N ASN A 11 2.57 -0.62 -0.50
CA ASN A 11 2.23 -1.88 0.14
C ASN A 11 1.75 -1.61 1.56
N PRO A 12 0.49 -1.93 1.92
CA PRO A 12 -0.56 -2.48 1.06
C PRO A 12 -0.91 -1.54 -0.10
N TYR A 13 -1.31 -2.12 -1.22
CA TYR A 13 -1.99 -1.40 -2.27
C TYR A 13 -3.48 -1.27 -1.89
N VAL A 14 -3.97 -0.03 -1.82
CA VAL A 14 -5.32 0.25 -1.35
C VAL A 14 -6.09 1.02 -2.42
N GLU A 15 -7.28 0.52 -2.77
CA GLU A 15 -8.26 1.24 -3.59
C GLU A 15 -9.42 1.71 -2.71
N GLY A 16 -9.98 2.86 -3.06
CA GLY A 16 -11.06 3.49 -2.32
C GLY A 16 -10.97 5.01 -2.38
N SER A 17 -11.69 5.69 -1.49
CA SER A 17 -11.66 7.15 -1.35
C SER A 17 -10.65 7.66 -0.33
N ILE A 18 -9.88 6.78 0.31
CA ILE A 18 -8.84 7.20 1.27
C ILE A 18 -7.61 7.80 0.57
N ASP A 19 -6.97 8.75 1.26
CA ASP A 19 -5.72 9.34 0.80
C ASP A 19 -4.57 8.32 0.88
N THR A 20 -4.17 7.76 -0.27
CA THR A 20 -2.99 6.91 -0.40
C THR A 20 -1.75 7.69 -0.85
N ILE A 21 -1.89 9.00 -1.05
CA ILE A 21 -0.80 9.91 -1.45
C ILE A 21 -0.81 11.11 -0.51
N VAL A 22 0.35 11.42 0.09
CA VAL A 22 0.50 12.54 1.04
C VAL A 22 1.73 13.39 0.73
N SER A 23 1.65 14.70 0.99
CA SER A 23 2.79 15.60 0.90
C SER A 23 3.42 15.83 2.27
N ALA A 24 4.70 15.54 2.42
CA ALA A 24 5.40 15.54 3.70
C ALA A 24 6.87 15.97 3.58
N LYS A 25 7.51 16.29 4.70
CA LYS A 25 8.91 16.75 4.71
C LYS A 25 9.91 15.61 4.53
N ASN A 26 9.55 14.42 5.03
CA ASN A 26 10.39 13.22 4.97
C ASN A 26 9.53 11.95 4.99
N ALA A 27 10.12 10.83 4.59
CA ALA A 27 9.45 9.53 4.51
C ALA A 27 8.81 9.11 5.85
N ARG A 28 9.47 9.37 6.98
CA ARG A 28 8.94 9.06 8.32
C ARG A 28 7.63 9.81 8.59
N SER A 29 7.59 11.12 8.35
CA SER A 29 6.36 11.90 8.53
C SER A 29 5.25 11.42 7.58
N ALA A 30 5.58 11.12 6.33
CA ALA A 30 4.63 10.57 5.36
C ALA A 30 4.05 9.22 5.80
N GLY A 31 4.92 8.30 6.24
CA GLY A 31 4.53 6.98 6.72
C GLY A 31 3.58 7.06 7.91
N LYS A 32 3.81 8.00 8.84
CA LYS A 32 2.88 8.26 9.96
C LYS A 32 1.50 8.68 9.46
N HIS A 33 1.43 9.60 8.49
CA HIS A 33 0.17 10.07 7.94
C HIS A 33 -0.57 8.96 7.19
N LEU A 34 0.11 8.22 6.33
CA LEU A 34 -0.47 7.13 5.54
C LEU A 34 -0.95 5.98 6.44
N TYR A 35 -0.13 5.54 7.39
CA TYR A 35 -0.54 4.50 8.31
C TYR A 35 -1.75 4.94 9.15
N ASN A 36 -1.76 6.17 9.69
CA ASN A 36 -2.93 6.71 10.41
C ASN A 36 -4.19 6.82 9.55
N ALA A 37 -4.06 7.00 8.23
CA ALA A 37 -5.21 7.05 7.34
C ALA A 37 -5.83 5.66 7.18
N VAL A 38 -5.00 4.63 7.02
CA VAL A 38 -5.45 3.24 6.82
C VAL A 38 -5.87 2.57 8.13
N SER A 39 -5.12 2.76 9.22
CA SER A 39 -5.32 2.04 10.48
C SER A 39 -6.61 2.41 11.21
N LYS A 40 -7.21 3.57 10.91
CA LYS A 40 -8.54 3.97 11.39
C LYS A 40 -9.64 2.97 11.04
N TYR A 41 -9.42 2.16 10.01
CA TYR A 41 -10.39 1.20 9.52
C TYR A 41 -10.11 -0.21 10.04
N PHE A 42 -9.08 -0.39 10.87
CA PHE A 42 -8.75 -1.66 11.49
C PHE A 42 -9.50 -1.81 12.82
N THR A 43 -10.11 -2.97 13.07
CA THR A 43 -10.78 -3.31 14.34
C THR A 43 -9.85 -3.89 15.38
N ASN A 44 -8.83 -4.60 14.92
CA ASN A 44 -7.90 -5.31 15.77
C ASN A 44 -6.57 -4.58 15.84
N HIS A 45 -5.91 -4.74 17.00
CA HIS A 45 -4.52 -4.37 17.15
C HIS A 45 -3.68 -5.13 16.11
N VAL A 46 -2.70 -4.48 15.50
CA VAL A 46 -1.80 -5.05 14.50
C VAL A 46 -0.40 -5.07 15.06
N GLU A 47 -0.01 -6.18 15.69
CA GLU A 47 1.25 -6.26 16.47
C GLU A 47 2.49 -6.00 15.60
N ASP A 48 2.53 -6.54 14.38
CA ASP A 48 3.67 -6.48 13.47
C ASP A 48 3.23 -6.12 12.04
N PHE A 49 2.80 -4.87 11.83
CA PHE A 49 2.41 -4.40 10.50
C PHE A 49 3.59 -3.84 9.74
N ASN A 50 3.92 -4.41 8.59
CA ASN A 50 4.93 -3.85 7.70
C ASN A 50 4.26 -3.14 6.53
N PHE A 51 4.80 -2.01 6.11
CA PHE A 51 4.28 -1.29 4.95
C PHE A 51 5.41 -0.59 4.21
N ALA A 52 5.16 -0.26 2.94
CA ALA A 52 6.12 0.41 2.08
C ALA A 52 5.49 1.64 1.44
N ILE A 53 6.27 2.71 1.36
CA ILE A 53 5.89 3.94 0.67
C ILE A 53 6.94 4.28 -0.39
N GLN A 54 6.50 4.94 -1.46
CA GLN A 54 7.37 5.43 -2.52
C GLN A 54 7.38 6.95 -2.53
N ASN A 55 8.56 7.56 -2.65
CA ASN A 55 8.66 8.97 -3.04
C ASN A 55 8.34 9.12 -4.53
N ILE A 56 7.31 9.90 -4.87
CA ILE A 56 6.84 10.02 -6.25
C ILE A 56 7.91 10.62 -7.16
N LYS A 57 8.74 11.54 -6.63
CA LYS A 57 9.76 12.27 -7.39
C LYS A 57 11.05 11.45 -7.54
N SER A 58 11.59 10.93 -6.44
CA SER A 58 12.86 10.18 -6.49
C SER A 58 12.69 8.71 -6.83
N LYS A 59 11.45 8.19 -6.76
CA LYS A 59 11.11 6.76 -6.92
C LYS A 59 11.68 5.84 -5.84
N ASP A 60 12.39 6.39 -4.85
CA ASP A 60 12.89 5.65 -3.70
C ASP A 60 11.75 5.03 -2.89
N ILE A 61 11.93 3.78 -2.50
CA ILE A 61 11.01 3.05 -1.66
C ILE A 61 11.56 3.02 -0.24
N THR A 62 10.71 3.35 0.73
CA THR A 62 11.03 3.26 2.15
C THR A 62 10.08 2.30 2.83
N HIS A 63 10.65 1.36 3.58
CA HIS A 63 9.91 0.34 4.30
C HIS A 63 9.83 0.68 5.78
N PHE A 64 8.68 0.37 6.38
CA PHE A 64 8.40 0.64 7.77
C PHE A 64 7.81 -0.59 8.43
N LYS A 65 8.15 -0.75 9.71
CA LYS A 65 7.52 -1.68 10.63
C LYS A 65 6.79 -0.89 11.71
N ILE A 66 5.53 -1.24 11.95
CA ILE A 66 4.74 -0.78 13.07
C ILE A 66 4.73 -1.87 14.12
N ASN A 67 5.04 -1.46 15.35
CA ASN A 67 4.82 -2.26 16.54
C ASN A 67 3.76 -1.55 17.38
N GLU A 68 2.54 -2.08 17.40
CA GLU A 68 1.50 -1.57 18.29
C GLU A 68 1.74 -2.10 19.71
N LYS A 69 1.64 -1.21 20.70
CA LYS A 69 1.66 -1.59 22.12
C LYS A 69 0.35 -1.12 22.74
N ARG A 70 -0.40 -2.05 23.31
CA ARG A 70 -1.55 -1.68 24.14
C ARG A 70 -1.05 -1.32 25.52
N ASP A 71 -1.30 -0.09 25.96
CA ASP A 71 -1.17 0.24 27.37
C ASP A 71 -2.39 -0.33 28.09
N GLY A 72 -2.18 -1.14 29.13
CA GLY A 72 -3.24 -1.85 29.86
C GLY A 72 -4.19 -0.93 30.63
N THR A 73 -3.98 0.38 30.56
CA THR A 73 -4.62 1.41 31.37
C THR A 73 -5.66 2.24 30.62
N ASN A 74 -5.60 2.33 29.27
CA ASN A 74 -6.56 3.05 28.44
C ASN A 74 -7.02 2.17 27.26
N THR A 75 -8.29 1.75 27.30
CA THR A 75 -8.85 0.77 26.36
C THR A 75 -9.08 1.31 24.94
N ASN A 76 -8.95 2.63 24.72
CA ASN A 76 -9.37 3.31 23.48
C ASN A 76 -8.25 3.96 22.66
N THR A 77 -6.99 3.95 23.10
CA THR A 77 -5.85 4.54 22.35
C THR A 77 -4.76 3.50 22.18
N VAL A 78 -4.56 3.05 20.94
CA VAL A 78 -3.42 2.20 20.57
C VAL A 78 -2.24 3.11 20.28
N ASP A 79 -1.21 3.05 21.14
CA ASP A 79 0.07 3.68 20.85
C ASP A 79 0.91 2.74 19.99
N TYR A 80 1.55 3.29 18.96
CA TYR A 80 2.39 2.50 18.06
C TYR A 80 3.78 3.12 17.90
N ASN A 81 4.77 2.25 17.78
CA ASN A 81 6.11 2.63 17.40
C ASN A 81 6.34 2.33 15.92
N MET A 82 6.73 3.35 15.16
CA MET A 82 7.08 3.21 13.76
C MET A 82 8.60 3.23 13.58
N ILE A 83 9.11 2.13 13.05
CA ILE A 83 10.53 1.88 12.80
C ILE A 83 10.73 1.89 11.29
N GLN A 84 11.67 2.70 10.80
CA GLN A 84 12.10 2.63 9.41
C GLN A 84 13.07 1.45 9.29
N LEU A 85 12.82 0.55 8.35
CA LEU A 85 13.71 -0.57 8.07
C LEU A 85 14.88 -0.08 7.20
N PRO A 86 16.10 -0.59 7.41
CA PRO A 86 17.25 -0.22 6.58
C PRO A 86 17.07 -0.72 5.14
N ASP A 87 17.65 0.00 4.19
CA ASP A 87 17.48 -0.30 2.75
C ASP A 87 18.04 -1.67 2.37
N GLU A 88 19.00 -2.20 3.16
CA GLU A 88 19.60 -3.51 2.97
C GLU A 88 18.67 -4.69 3.29
N VAL A 89 17.52 -4.46 3.97
CA VAL A 89 16.58 -5.54 4.30
C VAL A 89 15.96 -6.16 3.05
N LEU A 90 15.79 -5.38 1.98
CA LEU A 90 15.17 -5.86 0.74
C LEU A 90 16.08 -5.58 -0.45
N SER A 91 16.32 -6.62 -1.25
CA SER A 91 17.11 -6.46 -2.47
C SER A 91 16.42 -5.49 -3.44
N ALA A 92 17.19 -4.67 -4.15
CA ALA A 92 16.67 -3.76 -5.19
C ALA A 92 15.77 -4.49 -6.20
N LYS A 93 16.14 -5.72 -6.59
CA LYS A 93 15.36 -6.58 -7.50
C LYS A 93 13.96 -6.90 -6.98
N LEU A 94 13.80 -7.06 -5.66
CA LEU A 94 12.49 -7.33 -5.06
C LEU A 94 11.62 -6.07 -5.04
N ASN A 95 12.24 -4.90 -4.83
CA ASN A 95 11.58 -3.60 -4.92
C ASN A 95 11.12 -3.29 -6.34
N GLU A 96 11.92 -3.61 -7.35
CA GLU A 96 11.51 -3.54 -8.76
C GLU A 96 10.29 -4.43 -9.03
N LYS A 97 10.35 -5.71 -8.64
CA LYS A 97 9.21 -6.64 -8.78
C LYS A 97 7.95 -6.17 -8.06
N LEU A 98 8.11 -5.59 -6.86
CA LEU A 98 6.99 -5.02 -6.11
C LEU A 98 6.33 -3.89 -6.92
N MET A 99 7.13 -2.98 -7.48
CA MET A 99 6.62 -1.90 -8.30
C MET A 99 5.96 -2.40 -9.58
N ASP A 100 6.54 -3.40 -10.26
CA ASP A 100 5.91 -4.01 -11.45
C ASP A 100 4.52 -4.54 -11.12
N LYS A 101 4.35 -5.20 -9.97
CA LYS A 101 3.05 -5.72 -9.52
C LYS A 101 2.08 -4.63 -9.09
N VAL A 102 2.56 -3.56 -8.47
CA VAL A 102 1.73 -2.39 -8.15
C VAL A 102 1.24 -1.72 -9.44
N ASP A 103 2.11 -1.57 -10.43
CA ASP A 103 1.77 -1.00 -11.74
C ASP A 103 0.80 -1.92 -12.53
N GLU A 104 0.93 -3.24 -12.42
CA GLU A 104 -0.03 -4.20 -12.95
C GLU A 104 -1.42 -4.01 -12.32
N LEU A 105 -1.48 -3.85 -10.99
CA LEU A 105 -2.74 -3.62 -10.27
C LEU A 105 -3.41 -2.31 -10.69
N GLU A 106 -2.64 -1.25 -10.87
CA GLU A 106 -3.17 0.02 -11.38
C GLU A 106 -3.79 -0.13 -12.77
N LYS A 107 -3.12 -0.83 -13.68
CA LYS A 107 -3.61 -1.07 -15.04
C LYS A 107 -4.87 -1.94 -15.05
N GLN A 108 -5.01 -2.87 -14.10
CA GLN A 108 -6.17 -3.77 -13.99
C GLN A 108 -7.46 -3.07 -13.54
N THR A 109 -7.38 -1.88 -12.94
CA THR A 109 -8.57 -1.13 -12.53
C THR A 109 -9.40 -0.55 -13.68
N GLY A 110 -8.88 -0.60 -14.92
CA GLY A 110 -9.61 -0.22 -16.14
C GLY A 110 -10.26 -1.41 -16.82
N GLY A 111 -11.46 -1.79 -16.40
CA GLY A 111 -12.31 -2.68 -17.19
C GLY A 111 -12.46 -2.13 -18.60
N LYS A 112 -12.04 -2.91 -19.59
CA LYS A 112 -12.23 -2.62 -21.02
C LYS A 112 -13.74 -2.56 -21.30
N GLY A 113 -14.31 -1.37 -21.33
CA GLY A 113 -15.61 -1.11 -21.91
C GLY A 113 -15.50 -1.31 -23.43
N HIS A 114 -15.62 -2.56 -23.87
CA HIS A 114 -15.97 -2.86 -25.26
C HIS A 114 -17.44 -2.50 -25.44
N PHE A 115 -17.70 -1.22 -25.68
CA PHE A 115 -18.86 -0.82 -26.48
C PHE A 115 -18.34 -0.71 -27.90
N ASP A 116 -18.64 -1.74 -28.71
CA ASP A 116 -18.74 -1.55 -30.14
C ASP A 116 -19.94 -0.62 -30.34
N ASP A 117 -19.70 0.68 -30.43
CA ASP A 117 -20.72 1.61 -30.93
C ASP A 117 -20.09 2.57 -31.93
N ASP A 118 -20.39 2.25 -33.19
CA ASP A 118 -20.10 2.98 -34.39
C ASP A 118 -20.76 4.38 -34.29
N SER A 119 -19.99 5.42 -33.96
CA SER A 119 -20.37 6.77 -34.34
C SER A 119 -19.14 7.70 -34.38
N SER A 120 -18.82 8.08 -35.61
CA SER A 120 -17.90 9.13 -35.98
C SER A 120 -18.25 10.46 -35.31
N ILE A 121 -17.35 11.03 -34.52
CA ILE A 121 -17.33 12.49 -34.30
C ILE A 121 -15.88 12.95 -34.26
N SER A 122 -15.50 13.76 -35.24
CA SER A 122 -14.22 14.46 -35.28
C SER A 122 -14.24 15.71 -34.40
N ASP A 123 -13.03 16.07 -33.99
CA ASP A 123 -12.53 17.40 -33.65
C ASP A 123 -12.54 17.94 -32.22
N SER A 124 -11.36 18.53 -31.95
CA SER A 124 -11.08 19.68 -31.10
C SER A 124 -10.66 19.41 -29.65
N SER A 125 -9.35 19.25 -29.47
CA SER A 125 -8.48 19.86 -28.44
C SER A 125 -9.17 20.41 -27.17
N SER A 126 -8.94 19.73 -26.03
CA SER A 126 -8.73 20.43 -24.76
C SER A 126 -7.98 19.53 -23.76
N SER A 127 -6.92 20.06 -23.16
CA SER A 127 -5.97 19.36 -22.28
C SER A 127 -6.47 19.14 -20.85
N ASP A 128 -7.77 18.85 -20.66
CA ASP A 128 -8.41 18.77 -19.34
C ASP A 128 -9.05 17.40 -19.03
N ASP A 129 -8.85 16.39 -19.89
CA ASP A 129 -9.55 15.09 -19.79
C ASP A 129 -9.05 14.17 -18.66
N TYR A 130 -7.98 14.52 -17.94
CA TYR A 130 -7.51 13.72 -16.80
C TYR A 130 -8.36 13.88 -15.54
N LEU A 131 -9.24 14.89 -15.48
CA LEU A 131 -10.03 15.19 -14.28
C LEU A 131 -11.49 14.72 -14.34
N ARG A 132 -11.98 14.22 -15.48
CA ARG A 132 -13.41 13.90 -15.69
C ARG A 132 -13.79 12.41 -15.74
N ARG A 133 -12.86 11.47 -15.63
CA ARG A 133 -13.15 10.01 -15.58
C ARG A 133 -13.00 9.37 -14.19
N ARG A 134 -13.29 10.11 -13.12
CA ARG A 134 -13.11 9.62 -11.73
C ARG A 134 -14.32 9.75 -10.83
N ASP A 135 -15.53 9.73 -11.39
CA ASP A 135 -16.73 9.39 -10.61
C ASP A 135 -16.76 7.87 -10.33
N ASN A 136 -15.65 7.33 -9.79
CA ASN A 136 -15.68 6.06 -9.08
C ASN A 136 -16.46 6.35 -7.79
N ILE A 137 -17.76 6.02 -7.79
CA ILE A 137 -18.56 6.04 -6.59
C ILE A 137 -18.06 4.89 -5.70
N TYR A 138 -17.00 5.15 -4.95
CA TYR A 138 -16.51 4.23 -3.93
C TYR A 138 -17.59 4.12 -2.86
N VAL A 139 -18.22 2.95 -2.78
CA VAL A 139 -19.26 2.67 -1.78
C VAL A 139 -18.67 2.66 -0.36
N HIS A 140 -17.37 2.38 -0.23
CA HIS A 140 -16.65 2.34 1.04
C HIS A 140 -15.29 3.07 0.94
N PRO A 141 -14.76 3.62 2.05
CA PRO A 141 -13.45 4.28 2.07
C PRO A 141 -12.30 3.39 1.58
N ILE A 142 -12.37 2.09 1.87
CA ILE A 142 -11.48 1.06 1.36
C ILE A 142 -12.36 0.03 0.65
N THR A 143 -12.15 -0.17 -0.65
CA THR A 143 -12.85 -1.18 -1.46
C THR A 143 -11.98 -2.39 -1.73
N ARG A 144 -10.67 -2.20 -1.87
CA ARG A 144 -9.70 -3.27 -2.09
C ARG A 144 -8.45 -3.04 -1.25
N PHE A 145 -7.94 -4.10 -0.65
CA PHE A 145 -6.71 -4.12 0.13
C PHE A 145 -5.85 -5.29 -0.35
N THR A 146 -4.86 -5.01 -1.18
CA THR A 146 -3.91 -6.01 -1.67
C THR A 146 -2.59 -5.88 -0.92
N TYR A 147 -2.21 -6.91 -0.18
CA TYR A 147 -0.98 -6.93 0.60
C TYR A 147 0.02 -7.89 -0.04
N PHE A 148 1.16 -7.34 -0.47
CA PHE A 148 2.27 -8.13 -0.96
C PHE A 148 3.09 -8.62 0.22
N ASN A 149 3.14 -9.94 0.42
CA ASN A 149 3.94 -10.49 1.49
C ASN A 149 5.43 -10.33 1.14
N LEU A 150 6.14 -9.54 1.94
CA LEU A 150 7.57 -9.28 1.80
C LEU A 150 8.32 -9.90 2.98
N PRO A 151 9.56 -10.36 2.80
CA PRO A 151 10.29 -11.11 3.82
C PRO A 151 10.98 -10.15 4.81
N TYR A 152 10.22 -9.19 5.35
CA TYR A 152 10.72 -8.18 6.29
C TYR A 152 11.32 -8.74 7.57
N LEU A 153 10.91 -9.97 7.94
CA LEU A 153 11.21 -10.60 9.21
C LEU A 153 12.50 -11.43 9.21
N TYR A 154 13.09 -11.73 8.05
CA TYR A 154 14.27 -12.61 7.95
C TYR A 154 15.54 -11.78 7.86
N ASN A 155 15.84 -11.07 8.96
CA ASN A 155 17.16 -10.49 9.11
C ASN A 155 18.16 -11.64 9.34
N THR A 156 19.26 -11.58 8.58
CA THR A 156 20.50 -12.35 8.71
C THR A 156 20.56 -13.76 8.08
N THR A 157 21.37 -13.86 7.03
CA THR A 157 22.15 -15.04 6.54
C THR A 157 21.64 -15.96 5.42
N THR A 158 20.44 -15.82 4.86
CA THR A 158 20.09 -16.62 3.68
C THR A 158 19.75 -15.74 2.49
N LYS A 159 20.66 -15.77 1.50
CA LYS A 159 20.39 -15.33 0.12
C LYS A 159 19.02 -15.85 -0.29
N PHE A 160 18.18 -14.96 -0.84
CA PHE A 160 16.87 -15.25 -1.40
C PHE A 160 16.89 -16.47 -2.34
N ILE A 161 16.68 -17.66 -1.79
CA ILE A 161 16.48 -18.92 -2.52
C ILE A 161 15.22 -19.53 -1.92
N GLY A 162 14.07 -19.09 -2.43
CA GLY A 162 12.76 -19.66 -2.11
C GLY A 162 12.31 -19.44 -0.67
N LEU A 163 11.03 -19.15 -0.50
CA LEU A 163 10.39 -19.26 0.82
C LEU A 163 10.40 -20.74 1.23
N ASN A 164 10.84 -21.05 2.44
CA ASN A 164 10.73 -22.38 3.01
C ASN A 164 9.32 -22.55 3.63
N ALA A 165 8.77 -23.76 3.65
CA ALA A 165 7.44 -24.04 4.20
C ALA A 165 7.32 -23.80 5.72
N ASN A 166 8.39 -23.37 6.39
CA ASN A 166 8.37 -22.99 7.80
C ASN A 166 8.40 -21.47 8.00
N ASP A 167 8.43 -20.69 6.92
CA ASP A 167 8.56 -19.23 7.00
C ASP A 167 7.21 -18.55 7.28
N TYR A 168 6.07 -19.17 6.94
CA TYR A 168 4.73 -18.57 7.11
C TYR A 168 4.13 -18.66 8.52
N LYS A 169 4.92 -18.91 9.58
CA LYS A 169 4.41 -19.26 10.92
C LYS A 169 3.36 -18.30 11.49
N SER A 170 3.42 -17.02 11.14
CA SER A 170 2.33 -16.08 11.41
C SER A 170 2.41 -14.88 10.46
N LEU A 171 1.33 -14.61 9.72
CA LEU A 171 1.11 -13.35 9.03
C LEU A 171 0.01 -12.61 9.78
N PHE A 172 0.37 -11.54 10.48
CA PHE A 172 -0.63 -10.71 11.14
C PHE A 172 -1.32 -9.82 10.10
N MET A 173 -2.65 -9.88 10.05
CA MET A 173 -3.45 -9.09 9.10
C MET A 173 -4.43 -8.18 9.83
N PRO A 174 -4.60 -6.94 9.34
CA PRO A 174 -5.65 -6.08 9.83
C PRO A 174 -7.04 -6.68 9.52
N VAL A 175 -7.92 -6.66 10.51
CA VAL A 175 -9.34 -6.95 10.34
C VAL A 175 -10.06 -5.61 10.20
N PHE A 176 -11.04 -5.50 9.29
CA PHE A 176 -11.71 -4.24 9.00
C PHE A 176 -12.99 -4.05 9.81
N SER A 177 -13.29 -2.80 10.18
CA SER A 177 -14.48 -2.46 10.97
C SER A 177 -15.71 -2.34 10.10
N TRP A 178 -16.83 -2.93 10.54
CA TRP A 178 -18.14 -2.66 9.96
C TRP A 178 -18.42 -1.15 9.94
N PRO A 179 -18.96 -0.57 8.85
CA PRO A 179 -19.51 -1.22 7.65
C PRO A 179 -18.49 -1.54 6.54
N ILE A 180 -17.19 -1.32 6.76
CA ILE A 180 -16.16 -1.52 5.73
C ILE A 180 -15.81 -3.00 5.63
N SER A 181 -15.99 -3.56 4.43
CA SER A 181 -15.64 -4.94 4.12
C SER A 181 -14.92 -4.99 2.77
N PRO A 182 -13.63 -4.61 2.72
CA PRO A 182 -12.90 -4.55 1.47
C PRO A 182 -12.62 -5.96 0.95
N VAL A 183 -12.38 -6.08 -0.35
CA VAL A 183 -11.75 -7.28 -0.91
C VAL A 183 -10.31 -7.32 -0.41
N VAL A 184 -9.97 -8.35 0.38
CA VAL A 184 -8.62 -8.57 0.89
C VAL A 184 -7.91 -9.62 0.04
N GLU A 185 -6.78 -9.24 -0.56
CA GLU A 185 -5.96 -10.11 -1.40
C GLU A 185 -4.54 -10.17 -0.83
N ILE A 186 -4.07 -11.37 -0.50
CA ILE A 186 -2.69 -11.60 -0.06
C ILE A 186 -1.92 -12.17 -1.24
N ARG A 187 -0.84 -11.50 -1.62
CA ARG A 187 -0.01 -11.90 -2.76
C ARG A 187 1.35 -12.43 -2.33
N MET A 188 1.67 -13.62 -2.83
CA MET A 188 2.96 -14.33 -2.66
C MET A 188 3.71 -14.46 -4.00
N ASP A 189 3.22 -13.80 -5.04
CA ASP A 189 3.68 -13.93 -6.42
C ASP A 189 5.03 -13.23 -6.69
N LEU A 190 5.50 -12.38 -5.77
CA LEU A 190 6.84 -11.76 -5.85
C LEU A 190 8.00 -12.77 -5.88
N TYR A 191 7.78 -13.95 -5.30
CA TYR A 191 8.81 -15.00 -5.19
C TYR A 191 8.74 -16.06 -6.29
N LYS A 192 7.70 -16.03 -7.13
CA LYS A 192 7.61 -16.96 -8.24
C LYS A 192 8.67 -16.57 -9.29
N SER A 193 9.49 -17.54 -9.66
CA SER A 193 10.52 -17.42 -10.70
C SER A 193 9.91 -17.46 -12.09
#